data_AF-A0A7Y7P5H9-F1
#
_entry.id   AF-A0A7Y7P5H9-F1
#
_cell.length_a   1.000
_cell.length_b   1.000
_cell.length_c   1.000
_cell.angle_alpha   90.00
_cell.angle_beta   90.00
_cell.angle_gamma   90.00
#
_symmetry.space_group_name_H-M   'P 1'
#
loop_
_entity.id
_entity.type
_entity.pdbx_description
1 polymer ?
#
loop_
_entity_poly.entity_id
_entity_poly.type
_entity_poly.pdbx_seq_one_letter_code
_entity_poly.pdbx_strand_id
1 'polypeptide(L)'
;MRKYLFLLVVILFVLSNKALAQTEEFSWVYLYYTNSFGPRPVFTVLFNDKEVIQLEKRARVKCKVYSTGNINISCYYGSKNDRLAESFVTLNVQQGKTYYVKLDNTYLKLRLVDEIVGEKEFNNPKLAKIQDFREDVQDPFIKKENVYATKIEKQIVKSDVDVDNDIPTTSTTKSNTYALIIGNEDYNSFQTGLTSEVNVDFALNDAKVFKEYCTKTLGIPEKQVKLLPNATAGQISQGLAWLSNLARVDNGKAELVFYYSGHGLPDEQTKEPYLIPVDISGNNVTLAIKLSDVYAKLNEYPSKKISVFLDACFSGGARNQGLIAMKGVKVKPKEDMITGNMVVLSSSTGEESSGVYREKQHGYMTYFLLKKLQETQGDITYKELADYVVESVKKETALEGKIQTPQCNYSPSIQNVWLNWRMK
;
A
#
# COMPACT_ATOMS: atom_id res chain seq x y z
N MET A 1 61.57 1.25 -18.51
CA MET A 1 60.50 0.50 -17.81
C MET A 1 60.14 1.04 -16.42
N ARG A 2 61.09 1.41 -15.53
CA ARG A 2 60.79 1.91 -14.17
C ARG A 2 59.97 3.22 -14.09
N LYS A 3 60.12 4.16 -15.02
CA LYS A 3 59.38 5.45 -15.01
C LYS A 3 57.89 5.32 -15.37
N TYR A 4 57.53 4.36 -16.24
CA TYR A 4 56.13 4.09 -16.61
C TYR A 4 55.40 3.31 -15.53
N LEU A 5 56.10 2.45 -14.79
CA LEU A 5 55.54 1.72 -13.64
C LEU A 5 55.16 2.67 -12.50
N PHE A 6 55.96 3.73 -12.26
CA PHE A 6 55.67 4.72 -11.23
C PHE A 6 54.46 5.61 -11.58
N LEU A 7 54.32 5.98 -12.86
CA LEU A 7 53.16 6.76 -13.33
C LEU A 7 51.87 5.91 -13.29
N LEU A 8 51.94 4.62 -13.61
CA LEU A 8 50.79 3.72 -13.52
C LEU A 8 50.37 3.47 -12.07
N VAL A 9 51.32 3.34 -11.14
CA VAL A 9 51.04 3.17 -9.71
C VAL A 9 50.43 4.45 -9.11
N VAL A 10 50.89 5.64 -9.51
CA VAL A 10 50.30 6.90 -9.03
C VAL A 10 48.91 7.14 -9.62
N ILE A 11 48.65 6.77 -10.89
CA ILE A 11 47.32 6.86 -11.49
C ILE A 11 46.36 5.82 -10.87
N LEU A 12 46.83 4.61 -10.56
CA LEU A 12 46.08 3.62 -9.78
C LEU A 12 45.83 4.07 -8.34
N PHE A 13 46.74 4.82 -7.71
CA PHE A 13 46.55 5.38 -6.36
C PHE A 13 45.57 6.57 -6.34
N VAL A 14 45.56 7.38 -7.40
CA VAL A 14 44.60 8.49 -7.57
C VAL A 14 43.21 7.97 -8.00
N LEU A 15 43.15 6.84 -8.71
CA LEU A 15 41.89 6.15 -9.03
C LEU A 15 41.37 5.28 -7.88
N SER A 16 42.23 4.69 -7.04
CA SER A 16 41.81 3.95 -5.84
C SER A 16 41.32 4.86 -4.72
N ASN A 17 41.80 6.10 -4.62
CA ASN A 17 41.30 7.09 -3.66
C ASN A 17 40.00 7.79 -4.12
N LYS A 18 39.54 7.58 -5.36
CA LYS A 18 38.19 7.95 -5.80
C LYS A 18 37.20 6.77 -5.79
N ALA A 19 37.65 5.57 -5.43
CA ALA A 19 36.85 4.35 -5.38
C ALA A 19 36.82 3.68 -4.00
N LEU A 20 37.03 4.47 -2.94
CA LEU A 20 36.65 4.16 -1.56
C LEU A 20 36.11 5.43 -0.91
N ALA A 21 35.07 6.00 -1.50
CA ALA A 21 34.10 6.68 -0.66
C ALA A 21 33.46 5.57 0.19
N GLN A 22 33.96 5.40 1.41
CA GLN A 22 33.18 4.80 2.47
C GLN A 22 31.83 5.51 2.38
N THR A 23 30.78 4.82 1.93
CA THR A 23 29.45 5.40 1.86
C THR A 23 29.15 5.83 3.28
N GLU A 24 29.21 7.14 3.56
CA GLU A 24 28.91 7.64 4.90
C GLU A 24 27.50 7.17 5.21
N GLU A 25 27.35 6.28 6.20
CA GLU A 25 26.05 5.68 6.58
C GLU A 25 25.11 6.71 7.25
N PHE A 26 25.40 8.00 7.10
CA PHE A 26 24.69 9.12 7.68
C PHE A 26 24.76 10.36 6.78
N SER A 27 23.95 11.35 7.13
CA SER A 27 23.85 12.67 6.51
C SER A 27 24.08 13.73 7.58
N TRP A 28 24.51 14.92 7.19
CA TRP A 28 24.61 16.06 8.10
C TRP A 28 23.45 17.03 7.89
N VAL A 29 22.82 17.45 8.99
CA VAL A 29 21.88 18.56 8.99
C VAL A 29 22.41 19.66 9.92
N TYR A 30 22.71 20.81 9.35
CA TYR A 30 23.23 21.98 10.04
C TYR A 30 22.12 23.01 10.21
N LEU A 31 21.78 23.33 11.45
CA LEU A 31 20.77 24.32 11.81
C LEU A 31 21.44 25.53 12.44
N TYR A 32 21.11 26.72 11.96
CA TYR A 32 21.73 27.93 12.48
C TYR A 32 20.82 29.15 12.39
N TYR A 33 21.10 30.09 13.28
CA TYR A 33 20.33 31.31 13.44
C TYR A 33 21.26 32.53 13.36
N THR A 34 21.11 33.35 12.31
CA THR A 34 22.10 34.38 11.96
C THR A 34 21.80 35.79 12.48
N ASN A 35 20.58 36.10 12.94
CA ASN A 35 20.19 37.47 13.25
C ASN A 35 19.95 37.75 14.74
N SER A 36 20.12 39.02 15.11
CA SER A 36 20.36 39.49 16.47
C SER A 36 19.71 40.86 16.67
N PHE A 37 18.39 40.92 16.86
CA PHE A 37 17.72 42.12 17.38
C PHE A 37 16.48 41.71 18.19
N GLY A 38 16.40 42.13 19.46
CA GLY A 38 15.25 41.88 20.34
C GLY A 38 15.49 40.89 21.51
N PRO A 39 14.57 40.84 22.50
CA PRO A 39 14.65 39.97 23.68
C PRO A 39 14.62 38.49 23.27
N ARG A 40 15.41 37.68 23.99
CA ARG A 40 15.90 36.33 23.63
C ARG A 40 14.76 35.31 23.49
N PRO A 41 14.27 34.99 22.28
CA PRO A 41 13.41 33.83 22.13
C PRO A 41 14.28 32.57 22.10
N VAL A 42 13.94 31.60 22.93
CA VAL A 42 14.47 30.23 22.82
C VAL A 42 13.51 29.49 21.91
N PHE A 43 14.00 28.94 20.82
CA PHE A 43 13.18 28.15 19.90
C PHE A 43 13.36 26.68 20.17
N THR A 44 12.27 25.96 20.35
CA THR A 44 12.34 24.50 20.36
C THR A 44 12.32 24.01 18.92
N VAL A 45 13.29 23.15 18.57
CA VAL A 45 13.38 22.51 17.26
C VAL A 45 12.96 21.05 17.36
N LEU A 46 12.04 20.67 16.47
CA LEU A 46 11.50 19.34 16.34
C LEU A 46 11.94 18.73 15.01
N PHE A 47 12.30 17.44 15.03
CA PHE A 47 12.49 16.62 13.83
C PHE A 47 11.39 15.56 13.85
N ASN A 48 10.41 15.64 12.93
CA ASN A 48 9.22 14.77 12.92
C ASN A 48 8.60 14.61 14.32
N ASP A 49 8.29 15.75 14.97
CA ASP A 49 7.69 15.85 16.32
C ASP A 49 8.56 15.40 17.50
N LYS A 50 9.80 14.96 17.27
CA LYS A 50 10.78 14.70 18.33
C LYS A 50 11.52 15.97 18.68
N GLU A 51 11.45 16.38 19.94
CA GLU A 51 12.24 17.50 20.44
C GLU A 51 13.72 17.14 20.38
N VAL A 52 14.44 17.87 19.54
CA VAL A 52 15.87 17.64 19.35
C VAL A 52 16.64 18.55 20.27
N ILE A 53 16.32 19.85 20.24
CA ILE A 53 17.14 20.86 20.90
C ILE A 53 16.43 22.21 21.03
N GLN A 54 16.89 23.00 21.99
CA GLN A 54 16.56 24.40 22.14
C GLN A 54 17.63 25.27 21.45
N LEU A 55 17.23 26.01 20.41
CA LEU A 55 18.05 27.00 19.72
C LEU A 55 17.99 28.32 20.46
N GLU A 56 19.06 28.60 21.21
CA GLU A 56 19.30 29.92 21.80
C GLU A 56 19.82 30.93 20.77
N LYS A 57 19.96 32.20 21.20
CA LYS A 57 20.48 33.28 20.36
C LYS A 57 21.84 32.92 19.76
N ARG A 58 21.93 33.00 18.42
CA ARG A 58 23.11 32.68 17.62
C ARG A 58 23.58 31.22 17.74
N ALA A 59 22.75 30.32 18.26
CA ALA A 59 23.09 28.91 18.37
C ALA A 59 23.27 28.27 16.99
N ARG A 60 24.12 27.25 16.99
CA ARG A 60 24.40 26.39 15.85
C ARG A 60 24.25 24.96 16.29
N VAL A 61 23.56 24.16 15.50
CA VAL A 61 23.35 22.75 15.75
C VAL A 61 23.87 21.97 14.56
N LYS A 62 24.71 20.99 14.85
CA LYS A 62 25.22 20.04 13.89
C LYS A 62 24.62 18.68 14.23
N CYS A 63 23.73 18.19 13.38
CA CYS A 63 23.01 16.95 13.60
C CYS A 63 23.48 15.86 12.64
N LYS A 64 23.90 14.71 13.17
CA LYS A 64 24.17 13.50 12.39
C LYS A 64 22.89 12.67 12.27
N VAL A 65 22.42 12.42 11.05
CA VAL A 65 21.18 11.69 10.75
C VAL A 65 21.50 10.41 9.98
N TYR A 66 21.19 9.25 10.53
CA TYR A 66 21.43 7.94 9.90
C TYR A 66 20.26 7.51 9.01
N SER A 67 19.06 7.98 9.31
CA SER A 67 17.84 7.67 8.56
C SER A 67 17.71 8.45 7.24
N THR A 68 16.97 7.90 6.28
CA THR A 68 16.78 8.46 4.92
C THR A 68 15.31 8.64 4.60
N GLY A 69 14.96 9.68 3.86
CA GLY A 69 13.57 10.03 3.51
C GLY A 69 13.18 11.44 3.97
N ASN A 70 11.87 11.69 4.06
CA ASN A 70 11.39 13.02 4.40
C ASN A 70 11.48 13.29 5.91
N ILE A 71 12.14 14.38 6.28
CA ILE A 71 12.18 14.91 7.63
C ILE A 71 11.54 16.29 7.66
N ASN A 72 10.54 16.47 8.51
CA ASN A 72 9.93 17.76 8.80
C ASN A 72 10.65 18.35 9.99
N ILE A 73 11.42 19.41 9.73
CA ILE A 73 12.06 20.19 10.77
C ILE A 73 11.14 21.36 11.07
N SER A 74 10.61 21.43 12.29
CA SER A 74 9.85 22.60 12.73
C SER A 74 10.54 23.33 13.87
N CYS A 75 10.31 24.63 13.95
CA CYS A 75 10.70 25.44 15.09
C CYS A 75 9.49 26.23 15.58
N TYR A 76 9.34 26.32 16.90
CA TYR A 76 8.30 27.15 17.50
C TYR A 76 8.84 27.94 18.70
N TYR A 77 8.10 29.00 19.02
CA TYR A 77 8.28 29.81 20.23
C TYR A 77 7.06 29.64 21.14
N GLY A 78 7.29 29.43 22.45
CA GLY A 78 6.23 29.18 23.43
C GLY A 78 6.29 27.78 24.03
N SER A 79 5.18 27.31 24.61
CA SER A 79 5.10 25.95 25.19
C SER A 79 4.61 24.94 24.15
N LYS A 80 4.82 23.64 24.37
CA LYS A 80 4.37 22.59 23.46
C LYS A 80 2.85 22.64 23.17
N ASN A 81 2.06 23.12 24.15
CA ASN A 81 0.60 23.21 24.09
C ASN A 81 0.08 24.61 23.70
N ASP A 82 0.97 25.59 23.58
CA ASP A 82 0.63 26.98 23.23
C ASP A 82 1.74 27.56 22.36
N ARG A 83 1.72 27.17 21.07
CA ARG A 83 2.70 27.56 20.06
C ARG A 83 2.30 28.91 19.48
N LEU A 84 2.96 29.97 19.93
CA LEU A 84 2.65 31.34 19.53
C LEU A 84 3.05 31.64 18.08
N ALA A 85 4.05 30.92 17.57
CA ALA A 85 4.45 30.94 16.17
C ALA A 85 5.23 29.67 15.82
N GLU A 86 4.99 29.13 14.63
CA GLU A 86 5.65 27.92 14.13
C GLU A 86 6.06 28.09 12.66
N SER A 87 7.20 27.52 12.30
CA SER A 87 7.62 27.36 10.91
C SER A 87 8.23 25.99 10.72
N PHE A 88 8.13 25.47 9.50
CA PHE A 88 8.66 24.17 9.13
C PHE A 88 9.39 24.23 7.79
N VAL A 89 10.32 23.30 7.62
CA VAL A 89 10.94 22.96 6.34
C VAL A 89 11.03 21.45 6.24
N THR A 90 10.70 20.91 5.07
CA THR A 90 10.85 19.49 4.79
C THR A 90 12.13 19.25 4.01
N LEU A 91 12.96 18.32 4.46
CA LEU A 91 14.14 17.86 3.72
C LEU A 91 13.92 16.41 3.29
N ASN A 92 14.29 16.08 2.06
CA ASN A 92 14.45 14.69 1.63
C ASN A 92 15.92 14.28 1.89
N VAL A 93 16.15 13.62 3.02
CA VAL A 93 17.48 13.22 3.52
C VAL A 93 17.97 11.99 2.78
N GLN A 94 19.16 12.09 2.19
CA GLN A 94 19.85 11.01 1.48
C GLN A 94 21.24 10.80 2.09
N GLN A 95 21.67 9.55 2.26
CA GLN A 95 22.98 9.19 2.82
C GLN A 95 24.13 9.92 2.13
N GLY A 96 25.10 10.37 2.92
CA GLY A 96 26.27 11.10 2.45
C GLY A 96 25.99 12.53 1.96
N LYS A 97 24.78 13.06 2.17
CA LYS A 97 24.44 14.46 1.85
C LYS A 97 24.52 15.37 3.07
N THR A 98 24.74 16.65 2.78
CA THR A 98 24.78 17.72 3.77
C THR A 98 23.66 18.72 3.49
N TYR A 99 22.95 19.13 4.53
CA TYR A 99 21.84 20.08 4.45
C TYR A 99 22.07 21.23 5.42
N TYR A 100 21.83 22.46 4.96
CA TYR A 100 21.91 23.67 5.76
C TYR A 100 20.54 24.32 5.89
N VAL A 101 20.04 24.41 7.11
CA VAL A 101 18.74 24.99 7.43
C VAL A 101 18.93 26.25 8.26
N LYS A 102 18.43 27.36 7.72
CA LYS A 102 18.52 28.68 8.34
C LYS A 102 17.18 29.08 8.92
N LEU A 103 17.20 29.57 10.15
CA LEU A 103 16.08 30.30 10.74
C LEU A 103 16.23 31.81 10.46
N ASP A 104 15.31 32.38 9.68
CA ASP A 104 15.27 33.82 9.40
C ASP A 104 14.37 34.56 10.40
N ASN A 105 14.91 35.60 11.03
CA ASN A 105 14.26 36.31 12.14
C ASN A 105 13.12 37.23 11.67
N THR A 106 13.11 37.68 10.42
CA THR A 106 12.12 38.67 9.97
C THR A 106 10.69 38.10 10.00
N TYR A 107 10.55 36.77 9.93
CA TYR A 107 9.24 36.08 9.86
C TYR A 107 9.21 34.70 10.54
N LEU A 108 10.16 34.39 11.42
CA LEU A 108 10.34 33.04 11.99
C LEU A 108 10.37 31.95 10.92
N LYS A 109 11.01 32.18 9.78
CA LYS A 109 10.90 31.28 8.63
C LYS A 109 12.11 30.37 8.52
N LEU A 110 11.91 29.06 8.68
CA LEU A 110 12.90 28.05 8.33
C LEU A 110 13.02 27.92 6.82
N ARG A 111 14.25 27.83 6.33
CA ARG A 111 14.54 27.61 4.90
C ARG A 111 15.76 26.72 4.72
N LEU A 112 15.69 25.84 3.74
CA LEU A 112 16.87 25.17 3.20
C LEU A 112 17.71 26.19 2.43
N VAL A 113 19.01 26.19 2.68
CA VAL A 113 20.00 27.07 2.06
C VAL A 113 20.94 26.21 1.22
N ASP A 114 21.40 26.78 0.10
CA ASP A 114 22.45 26.19 -0.72
C ASP A 114 23.69 25.84 0.11
N GLU A 115 24.37 24.75 -0.22
CA GLU A 115 25.47 24.18 0.57
C GLU A 115 26.62 25.17 0.76
N ILE A 116 27.03 25.87 -0.30
CA ILE A 116 28.16 26.81 -0.27
C ILE A 116 27.82 28.02 0.60
N VAL A 117 26.60 28.55 0.44
CA VAL A 117 26.13 29.70 1.23
C VAL A 117 25.95 29.29 2.69
N GLY A 118 25.31 28.13 2.93
CA GLY A 118 25.03 27.58 4.24
C GLY A 118 26.29 27.30 5.04
N GLU A 119 27.31 26.69 4.43
CA GLU A 119 28.59 26.43 5.07
C GLU A 119 29.28 27.72 5.53
N LYS A 120 29.33 28.73 4.64
CA LYS A 120 29.90 30.04 4.95
C LYS A 120 29.17 30.73 6.10
N GLU A 121 27.84 30.69 6.09
CA GLU A 121 27.03 31.32 7.14
C GLU A 121 27.14 30.57 8.47
N PHE A 122 27.08 29.24 8.45
CA PHE A 122 27.18 28.38 9.64
C PHE A 122 28.54 28.54 10.34
N ASN A 123 29.63 28.66 9.58
CA ASN A 123 30.98 28.81 10.13
C ASN A 123 31.34 30.24 10.54
N ASN A 124 30.40 31.19 10.46
CA ASN A 124 30.65 32.58 10.84
C ASN A 124 31.08 32.69 12.32
N PRO A 125 32.24 33.29 12.63
CA PRO A 125 32.79 33.37 13.99
C PRO A 125 31.93 34.21 14.95
N LYS A 126 30.97 35.00 14.44
CA LYS A 126 30.01 35.76 15.25
C LYS A 126 28.90 34.89 15.85
N LEU A 127 28.75 33.64 15.39
CA LEU A 127 27.77 32.68 15.92
C LEU A 127 28.27 32.00 17.21
N ALA A 128 27.34 31.62 18.08
CA ALA A 128 27.62 31.04 19.39
C ALA A 128 28.17 29.60 19.29
N LYS A 129 28.34 28.93 20.44
CA LYS A 129 28.85 27.55 20.51
C LYS A 129 28.04 26.59 19.62
N ILE A 130 28.74 25.66 18.98
CA ILE A 130 28.14 24.58 18.21
C ILE A 130 27.67 23.52 19.20
N GLN A 131 26.44 23.07 19.04
CA GLN A 131 25.88 21.92 19.74
C GLN A 131 25.85 20.75 18.76
N ASP A 132 26.52 19.65 19.13
CA ASP A 132 26.52 18.43 18.33
C ASP A 132 25.39 17.52 18.80
N PHE A 133 24.57 17.07 17.85
CA PHE A 133 23.50 16.10 18.07
C PHE A 133 23.69 14.90 17.15
N ARG A 134 23.27 13.72 17.59
CA ARG A 134 23.24 12.51 16.78
C ARG A 134 21.89 11.85 16.93
N GLU A 135 21.27 11.49 15.82
CA GLU A 135 20.06 10.68 15.80
C GLU A 135 20.29 9.38 16.58
N ASP A 136 19.31 9.01 17.40
CA ASP A 136 19.27 7.70 18.04
C ASP A 136 18.94 6.64 16.98
N VAL A 137 19.87 5.70 16.77
CA VAL A 137 19.70 4.62 15.79
C VAL A 137 18.55 3.68 16.16
N GLN A 138 18.22 3.55 17.46
CA GLN A 138 17.10 2.73 17.94
C GLN A 138 15.76 3.46 17.85
N ASP A 139 15.76 4.79 17.80
CA ASP A 139 14.57 5.61 17.62
C ASP A 139 14.83 6.74 16.59
N PRO A 140 14.96 6.39 15.30
CA PRO A 140 15.35 7.35 14.26
C PRO A 140 14.28 8.43 14.04
N PHE A 141 14.69 9.62 13.61
CA PHE A 141 13.80 10.72 13.24
C PHE A 141 12.89 10.33 12.08
N ILE A 142 13.46 9.65 11.09
CA ILE A 142 12.71 9.00 10.03
C ILE A 142 12.64 7.54 10.42
N LYS A 143 11.56 7.20 11.11
CA LYS A 143 11.21 5.79 11.28
C LYS A 143 11.07 5.21 9.88
N LYS A 144 11.77 4.12 9.59
CA LYS A 144 11.37 3.20 8.53
C LYS A 144 10.06 2.59 8.99
N GLU A 145 9.01 3.40 8.96
CA GLU A 145 7.69 2.92 9.25
C GLU A 145 7.41 1.90 8.15
N ASN A 146 7.13 0.67 8.56
CA ASN A 146 6.23 -0.14 7.78
C ASN A 146 4.99 0.75 7.62
N VAL A 147 4.85 1.38 6.46
CA VAL A 147 3.73 2.26 6.08
C VAL A 147 2.39 1.57 6.39
N TYR A 148 2.40 0.24 6.46
CA TYR A 148 1.33 -0.63 6.92
C TYR A 148 0.89 -0.44 8.39
N ALA A 149 1.77 -0.19 9.36
CA ALA A 149 1.41 -0.13 10.79
C ALA A 149 0.83 1.23 11.20
N THR A 150 1.43 2.34 10.75
CA THR A 150 0.96 3.70 11.09
C THR A 150 -0.34 4.05 10.35
N LYS A 151 -0.55 3.50 9.14
CA LYS A 151 -1.84 3.59 8.44
C LYS A 151 -2.91 2.71 9.12
N ILE A 152 -2.54 1.65 9.83
CA ILE A 152 -3.48 0.88 10.68
C ILE A 152 -3.90 1.70 11.89
N GLU A 153 -2.98 2.32 12.64
CA GLU A 153 -3.37 3.09 13.85
C GLU A 153 -4.14 4.37 13.55
N LYS A 154 -3.83 5.09 12.45
CA LYS A 154 -4.61 6.26 12.03
C LYS A 154 -5.91 5.92 11.26
N GLN A 155 -6.09 4.68 10.79
CA GLN A 155 -7.37 4.20 10.22
C GLN A 155 -8.28 3.50 11.24
N ILE A 156 -7.86 3.31 12.49
CA ILE A 156 -8.79 3.05 13.60
C ILE A 156 -9.37 4.39 14.07
N VAL A 157 -9.82 5.23 13.13
CA VAL A 157 -11.04 5.99 13.38
C VAL A 157 -12.12 4.95 13.18
N LYS A 158 -12.94 4.69 14.19
CA LYS A 158 -14.14 3.86 14.06
C LYS A 158 -14.88 4.36 12.81
N SER A 159 -14.75 3.63 11.70
CA SER A 159 -15.50 3.90 10.48
C SER A 159 -16.97 3.80 10.89
N ASP A 160 -17.83 4.77 10.55
CA ASP A 160 -19.28 4.68 10.84
C ASP A 160 -20.00 3.77 9.82
N VAL A 161 -19.23 3.00 9.04
CA VAL A 161 -19.75 2.04 8.07
C VAL A 161 -20.15 0.78 8.81
N ASP A 162 -21.38 0.32 8.58
CA ASP A 162 -22.01 -0.80 9.29
C ASP A 162 -21.19 -2.10 9.19
N VAL A 163 -20.68 -2.45 8.01
CA VAL A 163 -19.94 -3.72 7.79
C VAL A 163 -18.53 -3.73 8.37
N ASP A 164 -17.96 -2.57 8.74
CA ASP A 164 -16.65 -2.49 9.38
C ASP A 164 -16.71 -2.71 10.89
N ASN A 165 -17.90 -2.55 11.46
CA ASN A 165 -18.17 -2.67 12.89
C ASN A 165 -18.91 -3.96 13.21
N ASP A 166 -18.92 -4.34 14.49
CA ASP A 166 -19.74 -5.43 15.01
C ASP A 166 -19.63 -6.74 14.20
N ILE A 167 -18.45 -7.00 13.63
CA ILE A 167 -18.16 -8.18 12.81
C ILE A 167 -18.45 -9.44 13.64
N PRO A 168 -19.40 -10.30 13.24
CA PRO A 168 -19.80 -11.46 14.03
C PRO A 168 -18.62 -12.39 14.27
N THR A 169 -18.53 -12.90 15.50
CA THR A 169 -17.51 -13.89 15.86
C THR A 169 -18.12 -15.28 15.95
N THR A 170 -17.37 -16.30 15.56
CA THR A 170 -17.74 -17.70 15.71
C THR A 170 -16.77 -18.43 16.63
N SER A 171 -17.27 -19.44 17.35
CA SER A 171 -16.47 -20.42 18.06
C SER A 171 -15.98 -21.59 17.18
N THR A 172 -16.48 -21.68 15.93
CA THR A 172 -16.10 -22.74 15.00
C THR A 172 -14.74 -22.47 14.40
N THR A 173 -13.90 -23.51 14.26
CA THR A 173 -12.58 -23.40 13.63
C THR A 173 -12.53 -24.20 12.33
N LYS A 174 -12.16 -23.55 11.23
CA LYS A 174 -11.95 -24.19 9.92
C LYS A 174 -10.49 -24.53 9.69
N SER A 175 -10.03 -25.63 10.30
CA SER A 175 -8.62 -26.03 10.27
C SER A 175 -8.05 -26.34 8.89
N ASN A 176 -8.90 -26.64 7.90
CA ASN A 176 -8.48 -27.01 6.54
C ASN A 176 -8.88 -25.93 5.52
N THR A 177 -9.16 -24.71 5.97
CA THR A 177 -9.51 -23.60 5.07
C THR A 177 -8.37 -22.60 5.01
N TYR A 178 -7.99 -22.18 3.81
CA TYR A 178 -6.87 -21.25 3.60
C TYR A 178 -7.30 -20.11 2.71
N ALA A 179 -6.94 -18.89 3.08
CA ALA A 179 -7.33 -17.69 2.35
C ALA A 179 -6.11 -16.89 1.87
N LEU A 180 -6.09 -16.55 0.59
CA LEU A 180 -5.22 -15.52 0.03
C LEU A 180 -6.08 -14.32 -0.33
N ILE A 181 -5.80 -13.19 0.31
CA ILE A 181 -6.60 -11.97 0.21
C ILE A 181 -5.69 -10.86 -0.29
N ILE A 182 -6.02 -10.26 -1.42
CA ILE A 182 -5.20 -9.24 -2.08
C ILE A 182 -6.03 -7.97 -2.24
N GLY A 183 -5.48 -6.84 -1.82
CA GLY A 183 -6.08 -5.52 -2.01
C GLY A 183 -5.06 -4.57 -2.62
N ASN A 184 -5.24 -4.24 -3.90
CA ASN A 184 -4.35 -3.36 -4.65
C ASN A 184 -5.05 -2.03 -4.89
N GLU A 185 -4.66 -1.00 -4.13
CA GLU A 185 -5.21 0.35 -4.13
C GLU A 185 -4.22 1.36 -4.72
N ASP A 186 -2.97 1.33 -4.26
CA ASP A 186 -1.94 2.35 -4.52
C ASP A 186 -1.07 1.94 -5.71
N TYR A 187 -1.47 2.31 -6.93
CA TYR A 187 -0.69 2.06 -8.15
C TYR A 187 0.28 3.20 -8.44
N ASN A 188 -0.12 4.44 -8.12
CA ASN A 188 0.67 5.61 -8.46
C ASN A 188 2.00 5.68 -7.68
N SER A 189 2.06 5.19 -6.45
CA SER A 189 3.32 5.16 -5.68
C SER A 189 4.31 4.10 -6.17
N PHE A 190 3.83 3.12 -6.95
CA PHE A 190 4.63 1.99 -7.45
C PHE A 190 5.00 2.13 -8.93
N GLN A 191 4.39 3.07 -9.65
CA GLN A 191 4.62 3.29 -11.07
C GLN A 191 4.84 4.75 -11.39
N THR A 192 5.93 5.04 -12.10
CA THR A 192 6.26 6.41 -12.52
C THR A 192 5.29 6.91 -13.59
N GLY A 193 4.84 8.16 -13.47
CA GLY A 193 4.00 8.81 -14.49
C GLY A 193 2.50 8.58 -14.33
N LEU A 194 2.07 7.90 -13.26
CA LEU A 194 0.67 7.74 -12.90
C LEU A 194 0.21 8.84 -11.92
N THR A 195 -1.04 9.29 -12.07
CA THR A 195 -1.70 10.19 -11.13
C THR A 195 -2.45 9.39 -10.06
N SER A 196 -2.87 10.01 -8.96
CA SER A 196 -3.67 9.31 -7.93
C SER A 196 -5.04 8.82 -8.43
N GLU A 197 -5.52 9.31 -9.57
CA GLU A 197 -6.83 8.93 -10.14
C GLU A 197 -6.88 7.49 -10.65
N VAL A 198 -5.71 6.88 -10.92
CA VAL A 198 -5.61 5.46 -11.25
C VAL A 198 -5.65 4.56 -10.01
N ASN A 199 -5.62 5.11 -8.80
CA ASN A 199 -5.73 4.29 -7.60
C ASN A 199 -7.15 3.70 -7.49
N VAL A 200 -7.23 2.52 -6.88
CA VAL A 200 -8.50 1.79 -6.70
C VAL A 200 -9.00 2.06 -5.29
N ASP A 201 -9.78 3.13 -5.14
CA ASP A 201 -10.26 3.58 -3.83
C ASP A 201 -10.89 2.42 -3.04
N PHE A 202 -10.43 2.29 -1.80
CA PHE A 202 -10.89 1.32 -0.81
C PHE A 202 -10.57 -0.14 -1.10
N ALA A 203 -9.83 -0.48 -2.16
CA ALA A 203 -9.42 -1.87 -2.39
C ALA A 203 -8.60 -2.46 -1.24
N LEU A 204 -7.81 -1.61 -0.56
CA LEU A 204 -7.09 -2.03 0.64
C LEU A 204 -8.04 -2.22 1.83
N ASN A 205 -9.06 -1.36 1.97
CA ASN A 205 -10.07 -1.49 3.04
C ASN A 205 -10.90 -2.76 2.84
N ASP A 206 -11.42 -2.97 1.64
CA ASP A 206 -12.12 -4.16 1.18
C ASP A 206 -11.38 -5.45 1.59
N ALA A 207 -10.09 -5.56 1.25
CA ALA A 207 -9.26 -6.72 1.60
C ALA A 207 -9.03 -6.88 3.12
N LYS A 208 -8.80 -5.78 3.84
CA LYS A 208 -8.60 -5.81 5.30
C LYS A 208 -9.86 -6.28 6.03
N VAL A 209 -11.03 -5.75 5.67
CA VAL A 209 -12.29 -6.10 6.32
C VAL A 209 -12.71 -7.53 5.94
N PHE A 210 -12.53 -7.93 4.69
CA PHE A 210 -12.77 -9.32 4.28
C PHE A 210 -11.89 -10.33 5.05
N LYS A 211 -10.65 -9.97 5.36
CA LYS A 211 -9.78 -10.77 6.24
C LYS A 211 -10.39 -10.93 7.64
N GLU A 212 -10.92 -9.86 8.22
CA GLU A 212 -11.58 -9.91 9.53
C GLU A 212 -12.82 -10.82 9.51
N TYR A 213 -13.62 -10.81 8.45
CA TYR A 213 -14.74 -11.76 8.30
C TYR A 213 -14.27 -13.20 8.12
N CYS A 214 -13.19 -13.43 7.37
CA CYS A 214 -12.59 -14.76 7.24
C CYS A 214 -12.19 -15.33 8.59
N THR A 215 -11.59 -14.52 9.46
CA THR A 215 -11.06 -14.98 10.75
C THR A 215 -12.13 -15.02 11.83
N LYS A 216 -12.91 -13.94 11.99
CA LYS A 216 -13.92 -13.81 13.05
C LYS A 216 -15.20 -14.55 12.71
N THR A 217 -15.75 -14.37 11.51
CA THR A 217 -17.09 -14.86 11.16
C THR A 217 -17.05 -16.27 10.57
N LEU A 218 -16.10 -16.54 9.69
CA LEU A 218 -15.96 -17.84 9.02
C LEU A 218 -15.07 -18.83 9.79
N GLY A 219 -14.34 -18.36 10.82
CA GLY A 219 -13.56 -19.22 11.71
C GLY A 219 -12.25 -19.74 11.12
N ILE A 220 -11.70 -19.08 10.08
CA ILE A 220 -10.42 -19.45 9.49
C ILE A 220 -9.29 -19.02 10.42
N PRO A 221 -8.39 -19.92 10.87
CA PRO A 221 -7.29 -19.53 11.74
C PRO A 221 -6.42 -18.43 11.13
N GLU A 222 -5.98 -17.46 11.93
CA GLU A 222 -5.16 -16.32 11.47
C GLU A 222 -3.94 -16.75 10.64
N LYS A 223 -3.24 -17.81 11.08
CA LYS A 223 -2.08 -18.38 10.38
C LYS A 223 -2.40 -18.98 8.99
N GLN A 224 -3.68 -19.18 8.69
CA GLN A 224 -4.22 -19.73 7.44
C GLN A 224 -4.78 -18.64 6.52
N VAL A 225 -4.67 -17.37 6.92
CA VAL A 225 -5.07 -16.22 6.11
C VAL A 225 -3.84 -15.39 5.77
N LYS A 226 -3.59 -15.18 4.47
CA LYS A 226 -2.51 -14.34 3.96
C LYS A 226 -3.11 -13.10 3.30
N LEU A 227 -2.92 -11.94 3.93
CA LEU A 227 -3.28 -10.64 3.37
C LEU A 227 -2.07 -10.03 2.64
N LEU A 228 -2.24 -9.65 1.38
CA LEU A 228 -1.24 -8.97 0.55
C LEU A 228 -1.75 -7.57 0.15
N PRO A 229 -1.37 -6.52 0.90
CA PRO A 229 -1.73 -5.14 0.59
C PRO A 229 -0.80 -4.54 -0.47
N ASN A 230 -1.35 -3.98 -1.55
CA ASN A 230 -0.61 -3.41 -2.68
C ASN A 230 0.46 -4.38 -3.20
N ALA A 231 0.00 -5.57 -3.58
CA ALA A 231 0.82 -6.70 -3.95
C ALA A 231 1.45 -6.52 -5.34
N THR A 232 2.75 -6.80 -5.41
CA THR A 232 3.52 -6.94 -6.63
C THR A 232 3.27 -8.28 -7.33
N ALA A 233 3.63 -8.39 -8.61
CA ALA A 233 3.48 -9.63 -9.39
C ALA A 233 4.15 -10.83 -8.70
N GLY A 234 5.35 -10.61 -8.17
CA GLY A 234 6.11 -11.63 -7.43
C GLY A 234 5.42 -12.05 -6.13
N GLN A 235 4.83 -11.11 -5.39
CA GLN A 235 4.11 -11.41 -4.15
C GLN A 235 2.83 -12.21 -4.40
N ILE A 236 2.04 -11.84 -5.42
CA ILE A 236 0.82 -12.58 -5.80
C ILE A 236 1.19 -14.00 -6.22
N SER A 237 2.21 -14.16 -7.06
CA SER A 237 2.68 -15.48 -7.52
C SER A 237 3.13 -16.38 -6.36
N GLN A 238 3.86 -15.83 -5.39
CA GLN A 238 4.25 -16.55 -4.16
C GLN A 238 3.04 -16.88 -3.27
N GLY A 239 2.05 -15.98 -3.18
CA GLY A 239 0.79 -16.23 -2.49
C GLY A 239 0.02 -17.41 -3.08
N LEU A 240 -0.10 -17.46 -4.41
CA LEU A 240 -0.75 -18.56 -5.12
C LEU A 240 0.01 -19.88 -4.95
N ALA A 241 1.35 -19.85 -5.03
CA ALA A 241 2.17 -21.02 -4.74
C ALA A 241 1.98 -21.52 -3.30
N TRP A 242 1.83 -20.61 -2.34
CA TRP A 242 1.54 -20.96 -0.95
C TRP A 242 0.19 -21.65 -0.79
N LEU A 243 -0.89 -21.15 -1.41
CA LEU A 243 -2.20 -21.83 -1.40
C LEU A 243 -2.14 -23.21 -2.05
N SER A 244 -1.55 -23.31 -3.23
CA SER A 244 -1.41 -24.59 -3.95
C SER A 244 -0.62 -25.62 -3.13
N ASN A 245 0.47 -25.20 -2.45
CA ASN A 245 1.22 -26.08 -1.56
C ASN A 245 0.39 -26.59 -0.37
N LEU A 246 -0.49 -25.76 0.19
CA LEU A 246 -1.38 -26.17 1.28
C LEU A 246 -2.43 -27.17 0.80
N ALA A 247 -3.02 -26.94 -0.39
CA ALA A 247 -3.93 -27.89 -1.02
C ALA A 247 -3.26 -29.26 -1.26
N ARG A 248 -1.99 -29.27 -1.69
CA ARG A 248 -1.20 -30.50 -1.83
C ARG A 248 -1.08 -31.26 -0.51
N VAL A 249 -0.75 -30.56 0.58
CA VAL A 249 -0.56 -31.17 1.90
C VAL A 249 -1.87 -31.74 2.45
N ASP A 250 -2.97 -31.04 2.25
CA ASP A 250 -4.30 -31.45 2.73
C ASP A 250 -4.97 -32.53 1.88
N ASN A 251 -4.38 -32.89 0.73
CA ASN A 251 -4.74 -34.05 -0.09
C ASN A 251 -6.25 -34.20 -0.34
N GLY A 252 -6.88 -33.19 -0.94
CA GLY A 252 -8.32 -33.19 -1.24
C GLY A 252 -9.22 -32.63 -0.15
N LYS A 253 -8.70 -32.37 1.05
CA LYS A 253 -9.50 -31.84 2.18
C LYS A 253 -9.54 -30.32 2.26
N ALA A 254 -8.63 -29.63 1.58
CA ALA A 254 -8.49 -28.17 1.64
C ALA A 254 -9.73 -27.46 1.08
N GLU A 255 -10.13 -26.39 1.75
CA GLU A 255 -11.03 -25.37 1.20
C GLU A 255 -10.20 -24.10 0.93
N LEU A 256 -10.14 -23.64 -0.32
CA LEU A 256 -9.34 -22.48 -0.70
C LEU A 256 -10.24 -21.27 -0.92
N VAL A 257 -9.83 -20.12 -0.38
CA VAL A 257 -10.46 -18.82 -0.62
C VAL A 257 -9.43 -17.92 -1.29
N PHE A 258 -9.76 -17.43 -2.48
CA PHE A 258 -8.99 -16.40 -3.17
C PHE A 258 -9.85 -15.14 -3.26
N TYR A 259 -9.36 -14.04 -2.73
CA TYR A 259 -10.02 -12.75 -2.79
C TYR A 259 -9.09 -11.73 -3.42
N TYR A 260 -9.60 -10.97 -4.39
CA TYR A 260 -8.87 -9.89 -5.04
C TYR A 260 -9.76 -8.66 -5.18
N SER A 261 -9.28 -7.51 -4.70
CA SER A 261 -9.84 -6.19 -4.97
C SER A 261 -8.76 -5.32 -5.61
N GLY A 262 -9.03 -4.74 -6.78
CA GLY A 262 -8.03 -4.00 -7.55
C GLY A 262 -8.40 -3.82 -9.02
N HIS A 263 -7.41 -3.51 -9.85
CA HIS A 263 -7.60 -3.44 -11.30
C HIS A 263 -7.52 -4.83 -11.93
N GLY A 264 -8.37 -5.05 -12.92
CA GLY A 264 -8.20 -6.09 -13.92
C GLY A 264 -8.12 -5.46 -15.30
N LEU A 265 -7.42 -6.09 -16.25
CA LEU A 265 -7.40 -5.66 -17.64
C LEU A 265 -7.34 -6.89 -18.55
N PRO A 266 -8.05 -6.88 -19.68
CA PRO A 266 -7.83 -7.86 -20.73
C PRO A 266 -6.62 -7.45 -21.58
N ASP A 267 -5.90 -8.43 -22.10
CA ASP A 267 -4.97 -8.18 -23.20
C ASP A 267 -5.75 -7.70 -24.44
N GLU A 268 -5.26 -6.65 -25.09
CA GLU A 268 -5.96 -6.04 -26.23
C GLU A 268 -6.07 -6.98 -27.44
N GLN A 269 -5.12 -7.89 -27.63
CA GLN A 269 -5.07 -8.80 -28.78
C GLN A 269 -5.74 -10.13 -28.46
N THR A 270 -5.30 -10.80 -27.41
CA THR A 270 -5.75 -12.16 -27.06
C THR A 270 -7.06 -12.16 -26.29
N LYS A 271 -7.48 -11.00 -25.76
CA LYS A 271 -8.68 -10.84 -24.90
C LYS A 271 -8.60 -11.61 -23.58
N GLU A 272 -7.43 -12.16 -23.24
CA GLU A 272 -7.22 -12.90 -22.00
C GLU A 272 -7.28 -11.93 -20.80
N PRO A 273 -8.04 -12.21 -19.74
CA PRO A 273 -8.14 -11.35 -18.57
C PRO A 273 -6.94 -11.51 -17.61
N TYR A 274 -6.47 -10.40 -17.04
CA TYR A 274 -5.38 -10.35 -16.07
C TYR A 274 -5.77 -9.55 -14.84
N LEU A 275 -5.31 -10.00 -13.66
CA LEU A 275 -5.24 -9.20 -12.44
C LEU A 275 -3.99 -8.32 -12.52
N ILE A 276 -4.10 -7.04 -12.18
CA ILE A 276 -2.99 -6.09 -12.31
C ILE A 276 -2.31 -5.84 -10.95
N PRO A 277 -1.07 -6.32 -10.76
CA PRO A 277 -0.26 -5.97 -9.61
C PRO A 277 0.12 -4.48 -9.59
N VAL A 278 0.42 -3.93 -8.42
CA VAL A 278 0.75 -2.49 -8.30
C VAL A 278 2.03 -2.09 -9.03
N ASP A 279 2.93 -3.03 -9.30
CA ASP A 279 4.20 -2.80 -10.02
C ASP A 279 4.10 -3.02 -11.54
N ILE A 280 2.92 -3.39 -12.07
CA ILE A 280 2.73 -3.66 -13.50
C ILE A 280 1.90 -2.58 -14.18
N SER A 281 2.49 -1.98 -15.22
CA SER A 281 1.80 -1.01 -16.06
C SER A 281 0.72 -1.66 -16.93
N GLY A 282 -0.42 -0.98 -17.09
CA GLY A 282 -1.47 -1.36 -18.03
C GLY A 282 -1.04 -1.39 -19.51
N ASN A 283 0.16 -0.88 -19.84
CA ASN A 283 0.75 -1.07 -21.17
C ASN A 283 1.48 -2.41 -21.34
N ASN A 284 1.80 -3.10 -20.25
CA ASN A 284 2.53 -4.37 -20.21
C ASN A 284 1.70 -5.45 -19.50
N VAL A 285 0.41 -5.55 -19.86
CA VAL A 285 -0.56 -6.48 -19.22
C VAL A 285 -0.06 -7.93 -19.22
N THR A 286 0.74 -8.34 -20.22
CA THR A 286 1.31 -9.69 -20.31
C THR A 286 2.31 -10.04 -19.19
N LEU A 287 2.83 -9.05 -18.46
CA LEU A 287 3.66 -9.24 -17.27
C LEU A 287 2.84 -9.33 -15.97
N ALA A 288 1.53 -9.09 -16.05
CA ALA A 288 0.61 -9.21 -14.94
C ALA A 288 0.20 -10.67 -14.70
N ILE A 289 -0.79 -10.90 -13.83
CA ILE A 289 -1.20 -12.26 -13.45
C ILE A 289 -2.42 -12.66 -14.29
N LYS A 290 -2.25 -13.56 -15.25
CA LYS A 290 -3.35 -14.07 -16.07
C LYS A 290 -4.37 -14.82 -15.20
N LEU A 291 -5.65 -14.54 -15.38
CA LEU A 291 -6.70 -15.11 -14.55
C LEU A 291 -6.83 -16.63 -14.74
N SER A 292 -6.67 -17.13 -15.97
CA SER A 292 -6.58 -18.56 -16.24
C SER A 292 -5.46 -19.26 -15.44
N ASP A 293 -4.33 -18.58 -15.23
CA ASP A 293 -3.20 -19.13 -14.48
C ASP A 293 -3.50 -19.16 -12.98
N VAL A 294 -4.26 -18.18 -12.47
CA VAL A 294 -4.82 -18.22 -11.10
C VAL A 294 -5.70 -19.46 -10.94
N TYR A 295 -6.65 -19.68 -11.85
CA TYR A 295 -7.56 -20.82 -11.77
C TYR A 295 -6.83 -22.15 -11.90
N ALA A 296 -5.88 -22.27 -12.82
CA ALA A 296 -5.04 -23.44 -12.97
C ALA A 296 -4.23 -23.72 -11.70
N LYS A 297 -3.67 -22.67 -11.07
CA LYS A 297 -2.88 -22.81 -9.85
C LYS A 297 -3.72 -23.24 -8.64
N LEU A 298 -4.93 -22.71 -8.51
CA LEU A 298 -5.87 -23.11 -7.45
C LEU A 298 -6.36 -24.56 -7.64
N ASN A 299 -6.46 -25.04 -8.88
CA ASN A 299 -6.86 -26.40 -9.22
C ASN A 299 -5.68 -27.39 -9.37
N GLU A 300 -4.44 -26.96 -9.13
CA GLU A 300 -3.24 -27.80 -9.35
C GLU A 300 -3.29 -29.09 -8.52
N TYR A 301 -3.86 -29.04 -7.33
CA TYR A 301 -4.09 -30.19 -6.45
C TYR A 301 -5.57 -30.30 -6.07
N PRO A 302 -6.07 -31.53 -5.81
CA PRO A 302 -7.44 -31.74 -5.39
C PRO A 302 -7.77 -30.91 -4.14
N SER A 303 -8.89 -30.18 -4.22
CA SER A 303 -9.43 -29.39 -3.11
C SER A 303 -10.90 -29.73 -2.94
N LYS A 304 -11.39 -29.70 -1.70
CA LYS A 304 -12.79 -29.92 -1.37
C LYS A 304 -13.68 -28.84 -1.95
N LYS A 305 -13.23 -27.59 -1.86
CA LYS A 305 -13.93 -26.39 -2.32
C LYS A 305 -12.92 -25.29 -2.66
N ILE A 306 -13.16 -24.55 -3.74
CA ILE A 306 -12.40 -23.36 -4.11
C ILE A 306 -13.40 -22.22 -4.32
N SER A 307 -13.15 -21.09 -3.67
CA SER A 307 -14.01 -19.90 -3.73
C SER A 307 -13.18 -18.71 -4.15
N VAL A 308 -13.55 -18.10 -5.26
CA VAL A 308 -12.86 -16.95 -5.83
C VAL A 308 -13.82 -15.76 -5.78
N PHE A 309 -13.37 -14.66 -5.19
CA PHE A 309 -14.09 -13.39 -5.14
C PHE A 309 -13.25 -12.32 -5.83
N LEU A 310 -13.78 -11.74 -6.91
CA LEU A 310 -13.06 -10.78 -7.75
C LEU A 310 -13.82 -9.45 -7.77
N ASP A 311 -13.37 -8.49 -6.97
CA ASP A 311 -13.83 -7.10 -7.02
C ASP A 311 -12.92 -6.27 -7.93
N ALA A 312 -13.03 -6.54 -9.24
CA ALA A 312 -12.18 -5.95 -10.26
C ALA A 312 -12.92 -5.80 -11.60
N CYS A 313 -12.65 -4.70 -12.30
CA CYS A 313 -13.11 -4.51 -13.68
C CYS A 313 -12.24 -5.35 -14.62
N PHE A 314 -12.81 -6.11 -15.56
CA PHE A 314 -12.04 -6.81 -16.62
C PHE A 314 -12.35 -6.29 -18.03
N SER A 315 -13.14 -5.22 -18.15
CA SER A 315 -13.56 -4.61 -19.42
C SER A 315 -12.58 -3.55 -19.98
N GLY A 316 -11.50 -3.27 -19.24
CA GLY A 316 -10.63 -2.10 -19.47
C GLY A 316 -11.14 -0.81 -18.83
N GLY A 317 -12.34 -0.82 -18.22
CA GLY A 317 -12.83 0.24 -17.33
C GLY A 317 -12.15 0.17 -15.96
N ALA A 318 -12.28 1.23 -15.15
CA ALA A 318 -11.86 1.22 -13.74
C ALA A 318 -12.96 1.69 -12.80
N ARG A 319 -12.70 1.45 -11.52
CA ARG A 319 -13.40 2.04 -10.37
C ARG A 319 -13.39 3.58 -10.40
N ASN A 320 -12.26 4.18 -10.77
CA ASN A 320 -12.03 5.62 -10.87
C ASN A 320 -11.66 6.02 -12.31
N GLN A 321 -10.38 5.91 -12.68
CA GLN A 321 -9.89 6.07 -14.05
C GLN A 321 -9.15 4.80 -14.50
N GLY A 322 -9.49 4.31 -15.70
CA GLY A 322 -8.93 3.08 -16.26
C GLY A 322 -7.45 3.21 -16.50
N LEU A 323 -6.66 2.19 -16.13
CA LEU A 323 -5.27 2.06 -16.59
C LEU A 323 -5.18 2.12 -18.13
N ILE A 324 -6.25 1.71 -18.82
CA ILE A 324 -6.42 1.79 -20.29
C ILE A 324 -7.44 2.89 -20.69
N ALA A 325 -8.13 3.57 -19.76
CA ALA A 325 -9.06 4.65 -20.11
C ALA A 325 -8.36 5.82 -20.85
N MET A 326 -7.03 5.91 -20.75
CA MET A 326 -6.21 6.81 -21.57
C MET A 326 -6.19 6.46 -23.07
N LYS A 327 -6.60 5.23 -23.46
CA LYS A 327 -6.66 4.75 -24.85
C LYS A 327 -8.08 4.71 -25.45
N GLY A 328 -9.13 4.85 -24.64
CA GLY A 328 -10.52 4.92 -25.13
C GLY A 328 -11.12 3.62 -25.72
N VAL A 329 -10.50 2.46 -25.51
CA VAL A 329 -10.98 1.17 -26.04
C VAL A 329 -11.54 0.29 -24.92
N LYS A 330 -12.84 -0.02 -24.97
CA LYS A 330 -13.43 -1.10 -24.15
C LYS A 330 -13.19 -2.43 -24.85
N VAL A 331 -12.66 -3.40 -24.12
CA VAL A 331 -12.37 -4.73 -24.65
C VAL A 331 -13.14 -5.75 -23.81
N LYS A 332 -13.99 -6.54 -24.47
CA LYS A 332 -14.65 -7.67 -23.82
C LYS A 332 -13.60 -8.78 -23.58
N PRO A 333 -13.37 -9.21 -22.33
CA PRO A 333 -12.50 -10.33 -22.03
C PRO A 333 -13.12 -11.63 -22.56
N LYS A 334 -12.25 -12.57 -22.95
CA LYS A 334 -12.62 -13.96 -23.19
C LYS A 334 -13.03 -14.62 -21.88
N GLU A 335 -14.00 -15.53 -21.95
CA GLU A 335 -14.41 -16.34 -20.81
C GLU A 335 -13.42 -17.49 -20.58
N ASP A 336 -12.89 -17.56 -19.36
CA ASP A 336 -12.02 -18.66 -18.91
C ASP A 336 -12.87 -19.85 -18.48
N MET A 337 -12.44 -21.06 -18.88
CA MET A 337 -13.08 -22.29 -18.44
C MET A 337 -12.78 -22.54 -16.96
N ILE A 338 -13.84 -22.59 -16.14
CA ILE A 338 -13.74 -22.95 -14.72
C ILE A 338 -13.86 -24.46 -14.58
N THR A 339 -12.89 -25.08 -13.91
CA THR A 339 -12.83 -26.52 -13.67
C THR A 339 -12.73 -26.85 -12.18
N GLY A 340 -12.84 -28.12 -11.83
CA GLY A 340 -12.69 -28.59 -10.45
C GLY A 340 -13.84 -28.19 -9.53
N ASN A 341 -13.58 -28.07 -8.23
CA ASN A 341 -14.58 -27.72 -7.22
C ASN A 341 -14.61 -26.20 -6.99
N MET A 342 -14.72 -25.42 -8.06
CA MET A 342 -14.54 -23.97 -8.02
C MET A 342 -15.83 -23.18 -8.29
N VAL A 343 -16.07 -22.17 -7.47
CA VAL A 343 -17.06 -21.09 -7.68
C VAL A 343 -16.34 -19.75 -7.71
N VAL A 344 -16.73 -18.90 -8.65
CA VAL A 344 -16.17 -17.56 -8.88
C VAL A 344 -17.31 -16.54 -8.83
N LEU A 345 -17.24 -15.60 -7.89
CA LEU A 345 -18.09 -14.43 -7.85
C LEU A 345 -17.29 -13.20 -8.30
N SER A 346 -17.70 -12.58 -9.40
CA SER A 346 -17.08 -11.37 -9.95
C SER A 346 -18.01 -10.16 -9.84
N SER A 347 -17.44 -8.98 -9.64
CA SER A 347 -18.16 -7.73 -9.35
C SER A 347 -18.93 -7.15 -10.54
N SER A 348 -18.56 -7.48 -11.78
CA SER A 348 -19.25 -7.03 -12.98
C SER A 348 -19.14 -8.05 -14.10
N THR A 349 -19.93 -7.86 -15.15
CA THR A 349 -19.69 -8.53 -16.44
C THR A 349 -18.42 -7.97 -17.10
N GLY A 350 -17.92 -8.68 -18.12
CA GLY A 350 -16.79 -8.24 -18.94
C GLY A 350 -17.04 -6.97 -19.79
N GLU A 351 -18.24 -6.38 -19.76
CA GLU A 351 -18.59 -5.18 -20.53
C GLU A 351 -18.87 -3.94 -19.64
N GLU A 352 -19.03 -4.17 -18.34
CA GLU A 352 -19.34 -3.16 -17.34
C GLU A 352 -18.11 -2.80 -16.51
N SER A 353 -18.15 -1.66 -15.82
CA SER A 353 -17.16 -1.29 -14.81
C SER A 353 -17.65 -1.68 -13.42
N SER A 354 -16.75 -2.13 -12.57
CA SER A 354 -16.97 -2.24 -11.13
C SER A 354 -16.83 -0.88 -10.47
N GLY A 355 -17.85 -0.43 -9.73
CA GLY A 355 -17.93 0.89 -9.12
C GLY A 355 -17.45 0.93 -7.66
N VAL A 356 -17.18 2.16 -7.18
CA VAL A 356 -16.90 2.46 -5.78
C VAL A 356 -18.17 2.91 -5.07
N TYR A 357 -18.49 2.32 -3.92
CA TYR A 357 -19.55 2.81 -3.03
C TYR A 357 -18.96 3.75 -1.98
N ARG A 358 -18.80 5.03 -2.35
CA ARG A 358 -18.02 6.00 -1.57
C ARG A 358 -18.56 6.24 -0.17
N GLU A 359 -19.88 6.31 -0.02
CA GLU A 359 -20.54 6.48 1.28
C GLU A 359 -20.23 5.35 2.24
N LYS A 360 -19.99 4.14 1.70
CA LYS A 360 -19.66 2.93 2.46
C LYS A 360 -18.18 2.61 2.47
N GLN A 361 -17.32 3.44 1.86
CA GLN A 361 -15.88 3.22 1.82
C GLN A 361 -15.47 1.80 1.36
N HIS A 362 -16.19 1.27 0.37
CA HIS A 362 -16.04 -0.08 -0.14
C HIS A 362 -16.34 -0.18 -1.64
N GLY A 363 -16.07 -1.35 -2.21
CA GLY A 363 -16.61 -1.74 -3.53
C GLY A 363 -18.05 -2.19 -3.37
N TYR A 364 -18.92 -1.96 -4.35
CA TYR A 364 -20.33 -2.40 -4.20
C TYR A 364 -20.44 -3.91 -3.93
N MET A 365 -19.69 -4.73 -4.68
CA MET A 365 -19.72 -6.17 -4.50
C MET A 365 -19.19 -6.56 -3.12
N THR A 366 -18.02 -6.05 -2.72
CA THR A 366 -17.45 -6.34 -1.40
C THR A 366 -18.36 -5.88 -0.27
N TYR A 367 -18.91 -4.67 -0.34
CA TYR A 367 -19.84 -4.16 0.67
C TYR A 367 -21.04 -5.10 0.87
N PHE A 368 -21.77 -5.44 -0.20
CA PHE A 368 -22.94 -6.30 -0.07
C PHE A 368 -22.58 -7.75 0.29
N LEU A 369 -21.42 -8.24 -0.13
CA LEU A 369 -20.87 -9.52 0.33
C LEU A 369 -20.69 -9.52 1.86
N LEU A 370 -19.98 -8.52 2.40
CA LEU A 370 -19.72 -8.39 3.83
C LEU A 370 -21.00 -8.16 4.63
N LYS A 371 -21.89 -7.30 4.12
CA LYS A 371 -23.20 -7.03 4.72
C LYS A 371 -24.00 -8.32 4.90
N LYS A 372 -24.05 -9.17 3.87
CA LYS A 372 -24.82 -10.40 3.97
C LYS A 372 -24.18 -11.42 4.91
N LEU A 373 -22.85 -11.50 4.93
CA LEU A 373 -22.13 -12.31 5.90
C LEU A 373 -22.36 -11.82 7.34
N GLN A 374 -22.49 -10.51 7.54
CA GLN A 374 -22.78 -9.90 8.83
C GLN A 374 -24.18 -10.28 9.32
N GLU A 375 -25.20 -10.03 8.49
CA GLU A 375 -26.63 -10.31 8.78
C GLU A 375 -26.85 -11.78 9.13
N THR A 376 -26.15 -12.68 8.44
CA THR A 376 -26.30 -14.14 8.61
C THR A 376 -25.29 -14.75 9.58
N GLN A 377 -24.38 -13.95 10.15
CA GLN A 377 -23.26 -14.43 10.96
C GLN A 377 -22.44 -15.55 10.27
N GLY A 378 -22.32 -15.43 8.94
CA GLY A 378 -21.71 -16.40 8.03
C GLY A 378 -22.56 -17.63 7.69
N ASP A 379 -23.73 -17.81 8.32
CA ASP A 379 -24.58 -18.98 8.08
C ASP A 379 -25.47 -18.81 6.85
N ILE A 380 -24.85 -18.90 5.68
CA ILE A 380 -25.51 -18.69 4.39
C ILE A 380 -24.96 -19.66 3.34
N THR A 381 -25.82 -20.06 2.41
CA THR A 381 -25.40 -20.84 1.25
C THR A 381 -24.76 -19.98 0.17
N TYR A 382 -23.95 -20.56 -0.72
CA TYR A 382 -23.35 -19.82 -1.83
C TYR A 382 -24.40 -19.28 -2.80
N LYS A 383 -25.51 -20.01 -3.00
CA LYS A 383 -26.62 -19.53 -3.84
C LYS A 383 -27.25 -18.27 -3.25
N GLU A 384 -27.66 -18.32 -1.99
CA GLU A 384 -28.31 -17.18 -1.31
C GLU A 384 -27.39 -15.96 -1.27
N LEU A 385 -26.09 -16.17 -1.03
CA LEU A 385 -25.11 -15.10 -1.02
C LEU A 385 -24.93 -14.47 -2.40
N ALA A 386 -24.76 -15.30 -3.44
CA ALA A 386 -24.60 -14.83 -4.80
C ALA A 386 -25.84 -14.07 -5.28
N ASP A 387 -27.03 -14.63 -5.07
CA ASP A 387 -28.30 -13.99 -5.45
C ASP A 387 -28.45 -12.62 -4.77
N TYR A 388 -28.19 -12.54 -3.47
CA TYR A 388 -28.26 -11.29 -2.71
C TYR A 388 -27.27 -10.24 -3.24
N VAL A 389 -26.00 -10.62 -3.47
CA VAL A 389 -24.98 -9.69 -3.97
C VAL A 389 -25.36 -9.18 -5.36
N VAL A 390 -25.79 -10.08 -6.26
CA VAL A 390 -26.22 -9.71 -7.61
C VAL A 390 -27.40 -8.74 -7.57
N GLU A 391 -28.44 -9.02 -6.78
CA GLU A 391 -29.62 -8.16 -6.69
C GLU A 391 -29.30 -6.80 -6.07
N SER A 392 -28.57 -6.79 -4.95
CA SER A 392 -28.28 -5.56 -4.21
C SER A 392 -27.35 -4.63 -4.98
N VAL A 393 -26.30 -5.15 -5.62
CA VAL A 393 -25.39 -4.35 -6.44
C VAL A 393 -26.12 -3.76 -7.64
N LYS A 394 -26.91 -4.57 -8.36
CA LYS A 394 -27.69 -4.08 -9.51
C LYS A 394 -28.62 -2.95 -9.13
N LYS A 395 -29.35 -3.12 -8.01
CA LYS A 395 -30.31 -2.14 -7.53
C LYS A 395 -29.60 -0.85 -7.11
N GLU A 396 -28.59 -0.94 -6.27
CA GLU A 396 -27.91 0.23 -5.71
C GLU A 396 -27.18 1.03 -6.78
N THR A 397 -26.47 0.36 -7.68
CA THR A 397 -25.76 1.04 -8.77
C THR A 397 -26.72 1.70 -9.77
N ALA A 398 -27.88 1.08 -10.04
CA ALA A 398 -28.92 1.66 -10.88
C ALA A 398 -29.53 2.94 -10.30
N LEU A 399 -29.68 3.03 -8.97
CA LEU A 399 -30.15 4.26 -8.30
C LEU A 399 -29.18 5.43 -8.49
N GLU A 400 -27.89 5.16 -8.67
CA GLU A 400 -26.87 6.14 -9.00
C GLU A 400 -26.70 6.37 -10.52
N GLY A 401 -27.57 5.79 -11.36
CA GLY A 401 -27.49 5.91 -12.82
C GLY A 401 -26.32 5.15 -13.44
N LYS A 402 -25.76 4.15 -12.75
CA LYS A 402 -24.71 3.25 -13.24
C LYS A 402 -25.29 1.85 -13.46
N ILE A 403 -24.63 1.05 -14.28
CA ILE A 403 -24.97 -0.37 -14.44
C ILE A 403 -23.77 -1.19 -14.00
N GLN A 404 -23.98 -2.05 -13.02
CA GLN A 404 -23.02 -3.06 -12.58
C GLN A 404 -23.79 -4.35 -12.26
N THR A 405 -23.44 -5.43 -12.96
CA THR A 405 -24.06 -6.74 -12.81
C THR A 405 -23.02 -7.76 -12.36
N PRO A 406 -22.94 -8.08 -11.05
CA PRO A 406 -22.10 -9.18 -10.59
C PRO A 406 -22.48 -10.51 -11.26
N GLN A 407 -21.52 -11.43 -11.35
CA GLN A 407 -21.73 -12.76 -11.93
C GLN A 407 -21.21 -13.84 -11.00
N CYS A 408 -21.93 -14.95 -10.91
CA CYS A 408 -21.50 -16.16 -10.22
C CYS A 408 -21.30 -17.28 -11.24
N ASN A 409 -20.04 -17.60 -11.52
CA ASN A 409 -19.65 -18.66 -12.43
C ASN A 409 -19.12 -19.87 -11.63
N TYR A 410 -19.26 -21.07 -12.17
CA TYR A 410 -18.88 -22.30 -11.47
C TYR A 410 -18.47 -23.39 -12.45
N SER A 411 -17.70 -24.37 -11.97
CA SER A 411 -17.35 -25.54 -12.78
C SER A 411 -18.60 -26.36 -13.12
N PRO A 412 -18.79 -26.81 -14.37
CA PRO A 412 -19.88 -27.71 -14.73
C PRO A 412 -19.95 -28.98 -13.86
N SER A 413 -18.81 -29.46 -13.35
CA SER A 413 -18.75 -30.66 -12.50
C SER A 413 -19.47 -30.53 -11.15
N ILE A 414 -19.76 -29.30 -10.70
CA ILE A 414 -20.46 -29.02 -9.44
C ILE A 414 -21.83 -28.38 -9.67
N GLN A 415 -22.35 -28.40 -10.90
CA GLN A 415 -23.69 -27.92 -11.24
C GLN A 415 -24.71 -28.59 -10.31
N ASN A 416 -25.41 -27.81 -9.49
CA ASN A 416 -26.34 -28.19 -8.40
C ASN A 416 -25.72 -28.54 -7.03
N VAL A 417 -24.43 -28.86 -6.94
CA VAL A 417 -23.76 -29.14 -5.66
C VAL A 417 -23.36 -27.85 -4.97
N TRP A 418 -22.79 -26.91 -5.72
CA TRP A 418 -22.25 -25.66 -5.17
C TRP A 418 -23.30 -24.77 -4.52
N LEU A 419 -24.55 -24.85 -5.01
CA LEU A 419 -25.67 -24.06 -4.52
C LEU A 419 -25.87 -24.22 -3.01
N ASN A 420 -25.66 -25.44 -2.51
CA ASN A 420 -25.87 -25.83 -1.12
C ASN A 420 -24.59 -25.76 -0.27
N TRP A 421 -23.44 -25.39 -0.86
CA TRP A 421 -22.25 -25.12 -0.06
C TRP A 421 -22.52 -23.98 0.90
N ARG A 422 -21.94 -24.07 2.09
CA ARG A 422 -22.04 -23.03 3.12
C ARG A 422 -20.73 -22.28 3.30
N MET A 423 -20.86 -21.00 3.62
CA MET A 423 -19.71 -20.14 3.94
C MET A 423 -19.10 -20.49 5.29
N LYS A 424 -19.93 -20.78 6.31
CA LYS A 424 -19.55 -21.24 7.64
C LYS A 424 -19.54 -22.76 7.77
#